data_AF-A0AAD3N5K6-F1
#
_entry.id   AF-A0AAD3N5K6-F1
#
_cell.length_a   1.000
_cell.length_b   1.000
_cell.length_c   1.000
_cell.angle_alpha   90.00
_cell.angle_beta   90.00
_cell.angle_gamma   90.00
#
_symmetry.space_group_name_H-M   'P 1'
#
loop_
_entity.id
_entity.type
_entity.pdbx_description
1 polymer ?
#
loop_
_entity_poly.entity_id
_entity_poly.type
_entity_poly.pdbx_seq_one_letter_code
_entity_poly.pdbx_strand_id
1 'polypeptide(L)'
;VVHAYRHEKDQTDPQMDQYRDRTTLIHEDLIRGIISLKISSLTLTDSGLYTCYVPDLEASCTMNVTVVRKKDEFTTTRPPVTENTDPEKP
;
A
#
# COMPACT_ATOMS: atom_id res chain seq x y z
N VAL A 1 -3.69 -3.22 15.85
CA VAL A 1 -3.26 -4.38 15.06
C VAL A 1 -3.63 -4.16 13.60
N VAL A 2 -2.77 -4.51 12.63
CA VAL A 2 -3.07 -4.38 11.19
C VAL A 2 -4.04 -5.48 10.73
N HIS A 3 -3.77 -6.72 11.12
CA HIS A 3 -4.60 -7.89 10.87
C HIS A 3 -4.31 -8.95 11.95
N ALA A 4 -5.30 -9.72 12.36
CA ALA A 4 -5.14 -10.80 13.34
C ALA A 4 -5.89 -12.04 12.88
N TYR A 5 -5.25 -13.19 12.99
CA TYR A 5 -5.82 -14.49 12.64
C TYR A 5 -5.59 -15.46 13.79
N ARG A 6 -6.68 -16.02 14.33
CA ARG A 6 -6.69 -16.93 15.49
C ARG A 6 -7.86 -17.90 15.38
N HIS A 7 -7.68 -19.13 15.86
CA HIS A 7 -8.72 -20.16 15.81
C HIS A 7 -9.33 -20.32 14.41
N GLU A 8 -8.46 -20.34 13.40
CA GLU A 8 -8.82 -20.48 11.99
C GLU A 8 -9.73 -19.38 11.44
N LYS A 9 -9.71 -18.19 12.06
CA LYS A 9 -10.58 -17.07 11.70
C LYS A 9 -9.86 -15.73 11.77
N ASP A 10 -10.15 -14.87 10.81
CA ASP A 10 -9.78 -13.46 10.86
C ASP A 10 -10.53 -12.77 12.02
N GLN A 11 -9.81 -11.94 12.77
CA GLN A 11 -10.30 -11.24 13.96
C GLN A 11 -10.43 -9.74 13.65
N THR A 12 -11.66 -9.23 13.65
CA THR A 12 -11.98 -7.84 13.31
C THR A 12 -11.97 -6.90 14.51
N ASP A 13 -12.21 -7.40 15.73
CA ASP A 13 -12.24 -6.61 16.96
C ASP A 13 -10.90 -5.93 17.31
N PRO A 14 -9.74 -6.62 17.28
CA PRO A 14 -8.46 -5.98 17.64
C PRO A 14 -7.88 -5.10 16.52
N GLN A 15 -8.53 -5.06 15.35
CA GLN A 15 -8.05 -4.36 14.18
C GLN A 15 -8.20 -2.85 14.36
N MET A 16 -7.16 -2.09 14.00
CA MET A 16 -7.24 -0.63 13.98
C MET A 16 -8.15 -0.18 12.85
N ASP A 17 -8.98 0.82 13.10
CA ASP A 17 -10.00 1.28 12.16
C ASP A 17 -9.45 1.67 10.79
N GLN A 18 -8.25 2.25 10.73
CA GLN A 18 -7.59 2.61 9.47
C GLN A 18 -7.27 1.41 8.55
N TYR A 19 -7.26 0.18 9.07
CA TYR A 19 -7.01 -1.05 8.32
C TYR A 19 -8.25 -1.93 8.17
N ARG A 20 -9.36 -1.60 8.85
CA ARG A 20 -10.62 -2.33 8.78
C ARG A 20 -11.10 -2.36 7.33
N ASP A 21 -11.57 -3.52 6.89
CA ASP A 21 -12.05 -3.80 5.53
C ASP A 21 -11.01 -3.59 4.41
N ARG A 22 -9.76 -3.31 4.77
CA ARG A 22 -8.66 -3.10 3.83
C ARG A 22 -7.66 -4.25 3.82
N THR A 23 -7.72 -5.16 4.78
CA THR A 23 -6.74 -6.26 4.88
C THR A 23 -7.36 -7.60 4.53
N THR A 24 -6.56 -8.45 3.88
CA THR A 24 -6.93 -9.83 3.56
C THR A 24 -5.71 -10.70 3.76
N LEU A 25 -5.82 -11.67 4.66
CA LEU A 25 -4.83 -12.75 4.78
C LEU A 25 -5.11 -13.80 3.71
N ILE A 26 -4.07 -14.28 3.03
CA ILE A 26 -4.20 -15.38 2.07
C ILE A 26 -4.10 -16.71 2.84
N HIS A 27 -5.23 -17.40 3.01
CA HIS A 27 -5.32 -18.56 3.90
C HIS A 27 -4.72 -19.82 3.26
N GLU A 28 -4.77 -19.92 1.93
CA GLU A 28 -4.32 -21.10 1.16
C GLU A 28 -2.83 -21.40 1.35
N ASP A 29 -2.04 -20.37 1.65
CA ASP A 29 -0.58 -20.47 1.81
C ASP A 29 -0.15 -20.74 3.26
N LEU A 30 -1.06 -20.61 4.24
CA LEU A 30 -0.75 -20.83 5.65
C LEU A 30 -0.30 -22.28 5.91
N ILE A 31 -0.90 -23.25 5.21
CA ILE A 31 -0.52 -24.68 5.31
C ILE A 31 0.92 -24.94 4.85
N ARG A 32 1.50 -24.04 4.07
CA ARG A 32 2.89 -24.10 3.60
C ARG A 32 3.84 -23.27 4.47
N GLY A 33 3.31 -22.67 5.54
CA GLY A 33 4.06 -21.75 6.41
C GLY A 33 4.32 -20.38 5.78
N ILE A 34 3.59 -20.02 4.72
CA ILE A 34 3.74 -18.73 4.03
C ILE A 34 2.63 -17.80 4.52
N ILE A 35 3.01 -16.66 5.09
CA ILE A 35 2.08 -15.65 5.59
C ILE A 35 2.09 -14.47 4.63
N SER A 36 1.01 -14.34 3.85
CA SER A 36 0.82 -13.26 2.88
C SER A 36 -0.35 -12.38 3.29
N LEU A 37 -0.08 -11.10 3.55
CA LEU A 37 -1.10 -10.11 3.90
C LEU A 37 -1.22 -9.09 2.76
N LYS A 38 -2.44 -8.92 2.24
CA LYS A 38 -2.78 -7.86 1.30
C LYS A 38 -3.39 -6.68 2.04
N ILE A 39 -2.95 -5.47 1.72
CA ILE A 39 -3.59 -4.21 2.13
C ILE A 39 -4.12 -3.52 0.87
N SER A 40 -5.42 -3.26 0.81
CA SER A 40 -6.12 -2.62 -0.31
C SER A 40 -6.31 -1.11 -0.08
N SER A 41 -6.63 -0.39 -1.15
CA SER A 41 -6.88 1.06 -1.12
C SER A 41 -5.74 1.81 -0.44
N LEU A 42 -4.49 1.57 -0.88
CA LEU A 42 -3.29 2.12 -0.28
C LEU A 42 -3.29 3.66 -0.30
N THR A 43 -2.77 4.21 0.79
CA THR A 43 -2.56 5.63 1.06
C THR A 43 -1.11 5.83 1.49
N LEU A 44 -0.60 7.07 1.42
CA LEU A 44 0.78 7.34 1.83
C LEU A 44 1.01 7.05 3.32
N THR A 45 -0.03 7.16 4.15
CA THR A 45 0.02 6.88 5.59
C THR A 45 0.16 5.40 5.91
N ASP A 46 -0.02 4.50 4.94
CA ASP A 46 0.26 3.07 5.14
C ASP A 46 1.76 2.77 5.06
N SER A 47 2.61 3.74 4.73
CA SER A 47 4.07 3.55 4.81
C SER A 47 4.51 3.43 6.27
N GLY A 48 5.41 2.50 6.54
CA GLY A 48 5.95 2.31 7.88
C GLY A 48 6.48 0.91 8.14
N LEU A 49 6.77 0.65 9.40
CA LEU A 49 7.28 -0.62 9.87
C LEU A 49 6.12 -1.58 10.15
N TYR A 50 6.16 -2.76 9.52
CA TYR A 50 5.20 -3.84 9.72
C TYR A 50 5.91 -5.03 10.35
N THR A 51 5.34 -5.56 11.41
CA THR A 51 5.83 -6.77 12.07
C THR A 51 4.78 -7.87 11.97
N CYS A 52 5.15 -8.98 11.35
CA CYS A 52 4.45 -10.25 11.46
C CYS A 52 4.97 -10.97 12.69
N TYR A 53 4.08 -11.47 13.54
CA TYR A 53 4.43 -12.21 14.74
C TYR A 53 3.55 -13.45 14.87
N VAL A 54 4.18 -14.61 15.09
CA VAL A 54 3.52 -15.89 15.30
C VAL A 54 3.82 -16.35 16.73
N PRO A 55 2.89 -16.16 17.69
CA PRO A 55 3.14 -16.41 19.11
C PRO A 55 3.61 -17.83 19.42
N ASP A 56 2.96 -18.84 18.83
CA ASP A 56 3.25 -20.25 19.10
C ASP A 56 4.66 -20.68 18.65
N LEU A 57 5.27 -19.90 17.76
CA LEU A 57 6.64 -20.13 17.27
C LEU A 57 7.65 -19.17 17.90
N GLU A 58 7.19 -18.22 18.72
CA GLU A 58 7.97 -17.08 19.21
C GLU A 58 8.75 -16.34 18.10
N ALA A 59 8.22 -16.39 16.88
CA ALA A 59 8.91 -15.92 15.69
C ALA A 59 8.30 -14.61 15.20
N SER A 60 9.15 -13.66 14.79
CA SER A 60 8.74 -12.40 14.18
C SER A 60 9.55 -12.07 12.94
N CYS A 61 8.90 -11.45 11.96
CA CYS A 61 9.54 -10.83 10.81
C CYS A 61 9.09 -9.38 10.72
N THR A 62 10.05 -8.47 10.62
CA THR A 62 9.78 -7.04 10.52
C THR A 62 10.26 -6.52 9.17
N MET A 63 9.40 -5.78 8.47
CA MET A 63 9.65 -5.21 7.16
C MET A 63 9.26 -3.73 7.13
N ASN A 64 10.02 -2.92 6.39
CA ASN A 64 9.64 -1.54 6.13
C ASN A 64 8.90 -1.44 4.79
N VAL A 65 7.67 -0.96 4.82
CA VAL A 65 6.82 -0.79 3.65
C VAL A 65 6.78 0.68 3.28
N THR A 66 7.06 1.00 2.02
CA THR A 66 6.98 2.37 1.49
C THR A 66 5.94 2.42 0.38
N VAL A 67 4.90 3.23 0.57
CA VAL A 67 3.88 3.49 -0.45
C VAL A 67 4.31 4.72 -1.25
N VAL A 68 4.49 4.55 -2.55
CA VAL A 68 4.80 5.64 -3.48
C VAL A 68 3.63 5.89 -4.41
N ARG A 69 3.42 7.15 -4.77
CA ARG A 69 2.48 7.48 -5.84
C ARG A 69 3.07 6.96 -7.15
N LYS A 70 2.25 6.24 -7.93
CA LYS A 70 2.60 5.97 -9.32
C LYS A 70 2.73 7.33 -10.01
N LYS A 71 3.91 7.65 -10.54
CA LYS A 71 4.01 8.77 -11.48
C LYS A 71 3.28 8.30 -12.72
N ASP A 72 2.26 9.03 -13.13
CA ASP A 72 1.72 8.86 -14.47
C ASP A 72 2.85 9.21 -15.44
N GLU A 73 3.35 8.20 -16.13
CA GLU A 73 4.36 8.37 -17.17
C GLU A 73 3.65 8.89 -18.41
N PHE A 74 3.27 10.18 -18.43
CA PHE A 74 2.95 11.05 -19.58
C PHE A 74 2.55 12.42 -19.00
N THR A 75 3.30 13.52 -19.18
CA THR A 75 3.35 14.30 -20.42
C THR A 75 4.72 14.94 -20.67
N THR A 76 5.38 14.54 -21.76
CA THR A 76 6.39 15.37 -22.43
C THR A 76 5.68 16.50 -23.19
N THR A 77 5.93 17.72 -22.73
CA THR A 77 6.22 18.97 -23.47
C THR A 77 5.46 19.31 -24.77
N ARG A 78 4.70 20.41 -24.73
CA ARG A 78 4.83 21.48 -25.74
C ARG A 78 5.27 22.76 -25.01
N PRO A 79 6.32 23.47 -25.47
CA PRO A 79 6.65 24.78 -24.92
C PRO A 79 5.52 25.78 -25.24
N PRO A 80 5.42 26.91 -24.50
CA PRO A 80 4.46 27.96 -24.81
C PRO A 80 4.66 28.40 -26.26
N VAL A 81 3.60 28.43 -27.05
CA VAL A 81 3.61 29.20 -28.29
C VAL A 81 3.74 30.65 -27.84
N THR A 82 4.93 31.22 -27.97
CA THR A 82 5.07 32.67 -28.02
C THR A 82 4.41 33.11 -29.31
N GLU A 83 3.20 33.65 -29.21
CA GLU A 83 2.61 34.45 -30.28
C GLU A 83 3.54 35.63 -30.52
N ASN A 84 4.39 35.50 -31.54
CA ASN A 84 5.13 36.63 -32.08
C ASN A 84 4.10 37.50 -32.81
N THR A 85 3.70 38.60 -32.19
CA THR A 85 2.93 39.64 -32.85
C THR A 85 3.83 40.26 -33.92
N ASP A 86 3.55 39.95 -35.19
CA ASP A 86 4.17 40.63 -36.32
C ASP A 86 3.76 42.11 -36.28
N PRO A 87 4.69 43.06 -36.50
CA PRO A 87 4.36 44.48 -36.54
C PRO A 87 3.62 44.79 -37.85
N GLU A 88 2.41 45.33 -37.73
CA GLU A 88 1.68 45.86 -38.87
C GLU A 88 2.50 46.95 -39.56
N LYS A 89 2.72 46.78 -40.87
CA LYS A 89 3.42 47.71 -41.77
C LYS A 89 2.59 47.83 -43.06
N PRO A 90 2.64 48.95 -43.81
CA PRO A 90 3.07 50.32 -43.49
C PRO A 90 1.93 51.34 -43.37
#